data_AF-A0A258IWP6-F1
#
_entry.id   AF-A0A258IWP6-F1
#
_cell.length_a   1.000
_cell.length_b   1.000
_cell.length_c   1.000
_cell.angle_alpha   90.00
_cell.angle_beta   90.00
_cell.angle_gamma   90.00
#
_symmetry.space_group_name_H-M   'P 1'
#
loop_
_entity.id
_entity.type
_entity.pdbx_description
1 polymer ?
#
loop_
_entity_poly.entity_id
_entity_poly.type
_entity_poly.pdbx_seq_one_letter_code
_entity_poly.pdbx_strand_id
1 'polypeptide(L)'
;MTPGQALLLRIYTDENAMTGDRRFFDVLVERARSMGLAGATVLRGLRGYGASSTLHGGKAFDLAPNLPVVVEIVDIEASLRAFIATLQPEDEIGLVTLEKVEVVRYGGHRHHY
;
A
#
# COMPACT_ATOMS: atom_id res chain seq x y z
N MET A 1 10.57 -16.96 -5.35
CA MET A 1 10.27 -17.12 -3.93
C MET A 1 9.59 -18.46 -3.71
N THR A 2 9.83 -19.08 -2.56
CA THR A 2 9.31 -20.42 -2.20
C THR A 2 8.08 -20.26 -1.31
N PRO A 3 7.01 -21.07 -1.50
CA PRO A 3 5.90 -21.15 -0.55
C PRO A 3 6.40 -21.32 0.89
N GLY A 4 5.71 -20.71 1.85
CA GLY A 4 6.14 -20.70 3.24
C GLY A 4 5.82 -19.40 3.97
N GLN A 5 6.46 -19.21 5.12
CA GLN A 5 6.21 -18.06 5.99
C GLN A 5 6.66 -16.75 5.34
N ALA A 6 5.76 -15.77 5.34
CA ALA A 6 6.01 -14.42 4.85
C ALA A 6 5.34 -13.40 5.78
N LEU A 7 5.50 -12.12 5.45
CA LEU A 7 4.74 -11.05 6.07
C LEU A 7 3.88 -10.35 5.01
N LEU A 8 2.74 -9.83 5.44
CA LEU A 8 1.93 -8.89 4.69
C LEU A 8 2.14 -7.49 5.27
N LEU A 9 2.75 -6.63 4.47
CA LEU A 9 2.85 -5.20 4.71
C LEU A 9 1.59 -4.51 4.18
N ARG A 10 0.96 -3.67 5.02
CA ARG A 10 -0.10 -2.75 4.59
C ARG A 10 0.30 -1.32 4.88
N ILE A 11 0.19 -0.45 3.88
CA ILE A 11 0.35 1.00 4.02
C ILE A 11 -1.00 1.64 3.74
N TYR A 12 -1.55 2.30 4.74
CA TYR A 12 -2.80 3.05 4.66
C TYR A 12 -2.47 4.51 4.36
N THR A 13 -3.05 5.03 3.29
CA THR A 13 -2.93 6.41 2.83
C THR A 13 -4.27 6.83 2.23
N ASP A 14 -4.29 7.99 1.59
CA ASP A 14 -5.45 8.56 0.94
C ASP A 14 -5.26 8.65 -0.57
N GLU A 15 -6.35 8.63 -1.34
CA GLU A 15 -6.32 8.72 -2.79
C GLU A 15 -5.68 10.02 -3.28
N ASN A 16 -5.83 11.10 -2.49
CA ASN A 16 -5.25 12.39 -2.83
C ASN A 16 -3.82 12.62 -2.31
N ALA A 17 -3.25 11.69 -1.54
CA ALA A 17 -1.88 11.79 -1.05
C ALA A 17 -0.87 11.91 -2.20
N MET A 18 0.06 12.86 -2.09
CA MET A 18 1.03 13.17 -3.14
C MET A 18 2.47 13.02 -2.66
N THR A 19 3.34 12.62 -3.59
CA THR A 19 4.79 12.74 -3.44
C THR A 19 5.32 13.46 -4.66
N GLY A 20 5.63 14.75 -4.50
CA GLY A 20 5.90 15.64 -5.64
C GLY A 20 4.67 15.78 -6.53
N ASP A 21 4.80 15.40 -7.80
CA ASP A 21 3.76 15.47 -8.83
C ASP A 21 3.01 14.15 -9.05
N ARG A 22 3.30 13.11 -8.25
CA ARG A 22 2.70 11.78 -8.40
C ARG A 22 1.86 11.38 -7.18
N ARG A 23 0.85 10.55 -7.42
CA ARG A 23 0.07 9.92 -6.35
C ARG A 23 0.99 9.04 -5.51
N PHE A 24 0.89 9.16 -4.20
CA PHE A 24 1.79 8.45 -3.30
C PHE A 24 1.68 6.91 -3.45
N PHE A 25 0.46 6.37 -3.61
CA PHE A 25 0.29 4.93 -3.83
C PHE A 25 0.94 4.43 -5.13
N ASP A 26 0.98 5.24 -6.21
CA ASP A 26 1.69 4.89 -7.44
C ASP A 26 3.20 4.86 -7.21
N VAL A 27 3.71 5.81 -6.43
CA VAL A 27 5.13 5.85 -6.04
C VAL A 27 5.50 4.62 -5.21
N LEU A 28 4.63 4.17 -4.29
CA LEU A 28 4.85 2.96 -3.50
C LEU A 28 4.92 1.71 -4.40
N VAL A 29 4.01 1.56 -5.36
CA VAL A 29 4.02 0.42 -6.30
C VAL A 29 5.27 0.43 -7.17
N GLU A 30 5.63 1.59 -7.72
CA GLU A 30 6.84 1.72 -8.55
C GLU A 30 8.10 1.43 -7.74
N ARG A 31 8.17 1.89 -6.49
CA ARG A 31 9.28 1.61 -5.58
C ARG A 31 9.37 0.13 -5.21
N ALA A 32 8.23 -0.51 -4.93
CA ALA A 32 8.18 -1.95 -4.65
C ALA A 32 8.68 -2.77 -5.84
N ARG A 33 8.25 -2.38 -7.06
CA ARG A 33 8.69 -2.98 -8.31
C ARG A 33 10.19 -2.77 -8.54
N SER A 34 10.71 -1.57 -8.35
CA SER A 34 12.14 -1.27 -8.58
C SER A 34 13.07 -1.97 -7.59
N MET A 35 12.58 -2.23 -6.37
CA MET A 35 13.27 -3.02 -5.35
C MET A 35 13.14 -4.54 -5.56
N GLY A 36 12.39 -4.99 -6.56
CA GLY A 36 12.23 -6.41 -6.88
C GLY A 36 11.37 -7.19 -5.89
N LEU A 37 10.44 -6.54 -5.20
CA LEU A 37 9.47 -7.21 -4.33
C LEU A 37 8.55 -8.13 -5.14
N ALA A 38 8.01 -9.16 -4.49
CA ALA A 38 7.19 -10.20 -5.10
C ALA A 38 5.99 -9.66 -5.90
N GLY A 39 5.41 -8.56 -5.41
CA GLY A 39 4.26 -7.89 -6.00
C GLY A 39 3.64 -6.90 -5.01
N ALA A 40 2.81 -6.00 -5.53
CA ALA A 40 2.05 -5.04 -4.74
C ALA A 40 0.62 -4.98 -5.27
N THR A 41 -0.36 -4.85 -4.37
CA THR A 41 -1.77 -4.68 -4.72
C THR A 41 -2.27 -3.39 -4.09
N VAL A 42 -2.99 -2.57 -4.86
CA VAL A 42 -3.63 -1.35 -4.36
C VAL A 42 -5.12 -1.61 -4.20
N LEU A 43 -5.62 -1.43 -2.98
CA LEU A 43 -7.04 -1.53 -2.64
C LEU A 43 -7.59 -0.14 -2.38
N ARG A 44 -8.73 0.17 -2.99
CA ARG A 44 -9.46 1.42 -2.74
C ARG A 44 -10.66 1.16 -1.86
N GLY A 45 -10.69 1.75 -0.68
CA GLY A 45 -11.82 1.65 0.22
C GLY A 45 -12.94 2.61 -0.16
N LEU A 46 -14.18 2.25 0.17
CA LEU A 46 -15.34 3.12 -0.03
C LEU A 46 -15.38 4.26 0.99
N ARG A 47 -15.00 3.97 2.24
CA ARG A 47 -15.00 4.89 3.39
C ARG A 47 -13.95 4.44 4.42
N GLY A 48 -13.42 5.39 5.19
CA GLY A 48 -12.47 5.12 6.27
C GLY A 48 -12.40 6.29 7.25
N TYR A 49 -11.85 6.04 8.44
CA TYR A 49 -11.52 7.09 9.41
C TYR A 49 -10.16 6.78 10.03
N GLY A 50 -9.40 7.82 10.36
CA GLY A 50 -8.06 7.70 10.96
C GLY A 50 -7.87 8.63 12.15
N ALA A 51 -6.66 8.67 12.70
CA ALA A 51 -6.32 9.46 13.89
C ALA A 51 -6.58 10.97 13.74
N SER A 52 -6.62 11.49 12.50
CA SER A 52 -6.96 12.89 12.21
C SER A 52 -8.47 13.21 12.29
N SER A 53 -9.33 12.22 12.61
CA SER A 53 -10.78 12.39 12.79
C SER A 53 -11.56 12.87 11.56
N THR A 54 -10.94 12.94 10.38
CA THR A 54 -11.62 13.17 9.11
C THR A 54 -12.28 11.87 8.64
N LEU A 55 -13.60 11.91 8.45
CA LEU A 55 -14.33 10.87 7.73
C LEU A 55 -13.90 10.96 6.27
N HIS A 56 -13.06 10.03 5.84
CA HIS A 56 -12.70 9.87 4.44
C HIS A 56 -13.90 9.28 3.70
N GLY A 57 -14.55 10.17 2.95
CA GLY A 57 -15.75 9.93 2.17
C GLY A 57 -17.02 10.51 2.77
N GLY A 58 -17.34 11.72 2.29
CA GLY A 58 -18.69 12.27 2.23
C GLY A 58 -19.20 12.96 3.49
N LYS A 59 -19.08 14.30 3.50
CA LYS A 59 -20.14 15.20 4.00
C LYS A 59 -20.55 16.15 2.88
N ALA A 60 -21.78 16.66 2.98
CA ALA A 60 -22.68 17.18 1.94
C ALA A 60 -22.18 18.30 1.00
N PHE A 61 -20.90 18.67 1.00
CA PHE A 61 -20.35 19.76 0.17
C PHE A 61 -18.97 19.49 -0.44
N ASP A 62 -18.37 18.32 -0.25
CA ASP A 62 -17.15 17.94 -0.98
C ASP A 62 -17.50 17.36 -2.36
N LEU A 63 -17.11 18.09 -3.41
CA LEU A 63 -17.34 17.71 -4.81
C LEU A 63 -16.56 16.45 -5.24
N ALA A 64 -15.56 16.00 -4.46
CA ALA A 64 -14.91 14.70 -4.64
C ALA A 64 -14.44 14.13 -3.28
N PRO A 65 -14.85 12.91 -2.89
CA PRO A 65 -14.39 12.30 -1.64
C PRO A 65 -12.91 11.91 -1.71
N ASN A 66 -12.11 12.30 -0.72
CA ASN A 66 -10.78 11.73 -0.51
C ASN A 66 -10.94 10.31 0.06
N LEU A 67 -10.69 9.29 -0.76
CA LEU A 67 -10.96 7.89 -0.41
C LEU A 67 -9.73 7.23 0.25
N PRO A 68 -9.92 6.33 1.23
CA PRO A 68 -8.80 5.59 1.78
C PRO A 68 -8.23 4.60 0.74
N VAL A 69 -6.91 4.53 0.69
CA VAL A 69 -6.15 3.60 -0.16
C VAL A 69 -5.26 2.75 0.72
N VAL A 70 -5.20 1.45 0.43
CA VAL A 70 -4.31 0.50 1.09
C VAL A 70 -3.40 -0.13 0.05
N VAL A 71 -2.09 -0.01 0.23
CA VAL A 71 -1.10 -0.74 -0.56
C VAL A 71 -0.65 -1.96 0.22
N GLU A 72 -0.90 -3.14 -0.35
CA GLU A 72 -0.54 -4.45 0.22
C GLU A 72 0.65 -5.06 -0.51
N ILE A 73 1.65 -5.51 0.25
CA ILE A 73 2.85 -6.17 -0.27
C ILE A 73 3.12 -7.42 0.57
N VAL A 74 3.20 -8.59 -0.06
CA VAL A 74 3.56 -9.85 0.61
C VAL A 74 4.96 -10.26 0.20
N ASP A 75 5.88 -10.28 1.16
CA ASP A 75 7.27 -10.69 0.90
C ASP A 75 7.93 -11.26 2.17
N ILE A 76 9.18 -11.69 2.06
CA ILE A 76 10.00 -12.02 3.22
C ILE A 76 10.24 -10.78 4.07
N GLU A 77 10.38 -10.97 5.37
CA GLU A 77 10.53 -9.90 6.34
C GLU A 77 11.69 -8.94 6.01
N ALA A 78 12.83 -9.48 5.57
CA ALA A 78 14.00 -8.68 5.22
C ALA A 78 13.70 -7.68 4.08
N SER A 79 13.03 -8.15 3.02
CA SER A 79 12.63 -7.32 1.87
C SER A 79 11.65 -6.22 2.29
N LEU A 80 10.64 -6.57 3.10
CA LEU A 80 9.66 -5.59 3.57
C LEU A 80 10.28 -4.56 4.51
N ARG A 81 11.18 -4.96 5.40
CA ARG A 81 11.89 -4.01 6.28
C ARG A 81 12.78 -3.06 5.49
N ALA A 82 13.47 -3.56 4.45
CA ALA A 82 14.24 -2.72 3.54
C ALA A 82 13.33 -1.72 2.80
N PHE A 83 12.17 -2.17 2.33
CA PHE A 83 11.18 -1.29 1.70
C PHE A 83 10.64 -0.23 2.67
N ILE A 84 10.27 -0.62 3.89
CA ILE A 84 9.80 0.31 4.94
C ILE A 84 10.87 1.38 5.25
N ALA A 85 12.15 1.01 5.25
CA ALA A 85 13.24 1.96 5.48
C ALA A 85 13.40 3.02 4.36
N THR A 86 12.76 2.82 3.21
CA THR A 86 12.72 3.83 2.13
C THR A 86 11.64 4.88 2.34
N LEU A 87 10.68 4.64 3.23
CA LEU A 87 9.61 5.60 3.52
C LEU A 87 10.22 6.85 4.17
N GLN A 88 9.78 8.02 3.74
CA GLN A 88 10.31 9.31 4.17
C GLN A 88 9.36 10.01 5.14
N PRO A 89 9.85 10.91 6.01
CA PRO A 89 9.01 11.67 6.94
C PRO A 89 7.91 12.50 6.26
N GLU A 90 8.14 12.95 5.03
CA GLU A 90 7.20 13.70 4.21
C GLU A 90 6.14 12.84 3.50
N ASP A 91 6.25 11.50 3.57
CA ASP A 91 5.25 10.61 2.98
C ASP A 91 3.92 10.73 3.74
N GLU A 92 2.82 10.96 3.01
CA GLU A 92 1.47 11.06 3.57
C GLU A 92 0.91 9.68 3.97
N ILE A 93 1.43 9.15 5.08
CA ILE A 93 1.09 7.83 5.62
C ILE A 93 0.20 7.98 6.85
N GLY A 94 -0.95 7.29 6.86
CA GLY A 94 -1.81 7.21 8.03
C GLY A 94 -1.43 6.08 8.99
N LEU A 95 -1.15 4.88 8.44
CA LEU A 95 -0.81 3.69 9.22
C LEU A 95 0.05 2.73 8.40
N VAL A 96 1.00 2.06 9.05
CA VAL A 96 1.76 0.94 8.47
C VAL A 96 1.64 -0.26 9.40
N THR A 97 1.30 -1.43 8.87
CA THR A 97 1.23 -2.68 9.65
C THR A 97 1.99 -3.81 8.98
N LEU A 98 2.45 -4.76 9.79
CA LEU A 98 2.99 -6.05 9.36
C LEU A 98 2.17 -7.16 10.01
N GLU A 99 1.70 -8.11 9.19
CA GLU A 99 0.96 -9.30 9.63
C GLU A 99 1.70 -10.57 9.20
N LYS A 100 1.75 -11.60 10.07
CA LYS A 100 2.31 -12.90 9.69
C LYS A 100 1.34 -13.64 8.78
N VAL A 101 1.83 -14.12 7.64
CA VAL A 101 1.03 -14.88 6.67
C VAL A 101 1.80 -16.10 6.17
N GLU A 102 1.08 -17.08 5.64
CA GLU A 102 1.66 -18.22 4.93
C GLU A 102 1.33 -18.09 3.44
N VAL A 103 2.36 -18.09 2.59
CA VAL A 103 2.17 -18.17 1.15
C VAL A 103 2.00 -19.64 0.76
N VAL A 104 0.76 -20.03 0.48
CA VAL A 104 0.42 -21.40 0.06
C VAL A 104 0.87 -21.68 -1.38
N ARG A 105 0.76 -20.68 -2.26
CA ARG A 105 1.13 -20.79 -3.68
C ARG A 105 1.42 -19.43 -4.29
N TYR A 106 2.47 -19.36 -5.10
CA TYR A 106 2.68 -18.23 -6.02
C TYR A 106 1.94 -18.49 -7.33
N GLY A 107 1.20 -17.49 -7.81
CA GLY A 107 0.50 -17.53 -9.09
C GLY A 107 1.46 -17.35 -10.28
N GLY A 108 1.08 -17.89 -11.44
CA GLY A 108 1.77 -17.72 -12.71
C GLY A 108 0.91 -16.95 -13.71
N HIS A 109 0.53 -15.71 -13.37
CA HIS A 109 -0.20 -14.86 -14.31
C HIS A 109 0.67 -14.65 -15.56
N ARG A 110 0.32 -15.31 -16.66
CA ARG A 110 0.83 -14.97 -17.98
C ARG A 110 0.32 -13.57 -18.29
N HIS A 111 1.23 -12.64 -18.54
CA HIS A 111 0.87 -11.33 -19.10
C HIS A 111 0.13 -11.58 -20.42
N HIS A 112 -1.18 -11.39 -20.42
CA HIS A 112 -1.93 -11.18 -21.65
C HIS A 112 -1.76 -9.70 -21.99
N TYR A 113 -0.96 -9.46 -23.03
CA TYR A 113 -0.80 -8.16 -23.68
C TYR A 113 -2.05 -7.81 -24.48
#